data_AF-A0A9X6AF48-F1
#
_entry.id   AF-A0A9X6AF48-F1
#
_cell.length_a   1.000
_cell.length_b   1.000
_cell.length_c   1.000
_cell.angle_alpha   90.00
_cell.angle_beta   90.00
_cell.angle_gamma   90.00
#
_symmetry.space_group_name_H-M   'P 1'
#
loop_
_entity.id
_entity.type
_entity.pdbx_description
1 polymer ?
#
loop_
_entity_poly.entity_id
_entity_poly.type
_entity_poly.pdbx_seq_one_letter_code
_entity_poly.pdbx_strand_id
1 'polypeptide(L)' 'MAVMRAVRLHFPTHELRVEEVDRPTPGAGEVLVKVEAAGVCLSDVHLISGELGGAPAQLRGDTVTLGHEVAGT' A
#
# COMPACT_ATOMS: atom_id res chain seq x y z
N MET A 1 -8.33 -9.87 15.96
CA MET A 1 -7.28 -8.95 15.49
C MET A 1 -7.98 -7.69 15.00
N ALA A 2 -7.43 -6.50 15.24
CA ALA A 2 -8.03 -5.28 14.71
C ALA A 2 -7.75 -5.19 13.21
N VAL A 3 -8.74 -4.86 12.40
CA VAL A 3 -8.59 -4.66 10.95
C VAL A 3 -8.53 -3.18 10.61
N MET A 4 -7.97 -2.86 9.46
CA MET A 4 -8.00 -1.53 8.84
C MET A 4 -8.25 -1.65 7.34
N ARG A 5 -8.73 -0.57 6.72
CA ARG A 5 -8.86 -0.51 5.26
C ARG A 5 -7.54 -0.13 4.61
N ALA A 6 -7.21 -0.78 3.50
CA ALA A 6 -6.06 -0.48 2.68
C ALA A 6 -6.41 -0.51 1.19
N VAL A 7 -5.77 0.34 0.40
CA VAL A 7 -5.80 0.27 -1.07
C VAL A 7 -4.68 -0.65 -1.53
N ARG A 8 -5.05 -1.80 -2.10
CA ARG A 8 -4.17 -2.93 -2.39
C ARG A 8 -4.07 -3.15 -3.90
N LEU A 9 -2.86 -3.10 -4.43
CA LEU A 9 -2.56 -3.48 -5.81
C LEU A 9 -2.04 -4.91 -5.84
N HIS A 10 -2.73 -5.77 -6.59
CA HIS A 10 -2.38 -7.18 -6.81
C HIS A 10 -1.60 -7.31 -8.11
N PHE A 11 -0.29 -7.54 -8.05
CA PHE A 11 0.55 -7.62 -9.25
C PHE A 11 0.22 -8.76 -10.22
N PRO A 12 -0.28 -9.95 -9.80
CA PRO A 12 -0.64 -11.01 -10.73
C PRO A 12 -1.77 -10.62 -11.68
N THR A 13 -2.69 -9.76 -11.24
CA THR A 13 -3.88 -9.34 -12.00
C THR A 13 -3.87 -7.86 -12.39
N HIS A 14 -2.94 -7.07 -11.84
CA HIS A 14 -2.97 -5.60 -11.84
C HIS A 14 -4.28 -4.98 -11.36
N GLU A 15 -4.97 -5.65 -10.45
CA GLU A 15 -6.20 -5.11 -9.88
C GLU A 15 -5.93 -4.29 -8.63
N LEU A 16 -6.53 -3.09 -8.60
CA LEU A 16 -6.56 -2.21 -7.44
C LEU A 16 -7.87 -2.41 -6.67
N ARG A 17 -7.78 -2.76 -5.39
CA ARG A 17 -8.94 -3.04 -4.54
C ARG A 17 -8.83 -2.35 -3.19
N VAL A 18 -9.97 -1.98 -2.61
CA VAL A 18 -10.05 -1.59 -1.20
C VAL A 18 -10.35 -2.84 -0.39
N GLU A 19 -9.49 -3.17 0.56
CA GLU A 19 -9.57 -4.41 1.33
C GLU A 19 -9.47 -4.12 2.83
N GLU A 20 -10.05 -5.00 3.64
CA GLU A 20 -9.75 -5.06 5.07
C GLU A 20 -8.52 -5.94 5.28
N VAL A 21 -7.52 -5.40 5.98
CA VAL A 21 -6.28 -6.08 6.31
C VAL A 21 -6.02 -5.98 7.80
N ASP A 22 -5.20 -6.89 8.34
CA ASP A 22 -4.79 -6.79 9.73
C ASP A 22 -4.07 -5.48 10.00
N ARG A 23 -4.46 -4.81 11.09
CA ARG A 23 -3.77 -3.62 11.57
C ARG A 23 -2.35 -4.02 12.02
N PRO A 24 -1.29 -3.39 11.48
CA PRO A 24 0.07 -3.74 11.84
C PRO A 24 0.35 -3.40 13.30
N THR A 25 1.23 -4.18 13.92
CA THR A 25 1.77 -3.92 15.26
C THR A 25 3.22 -3.48 15.09
N PRO A 26 3.62 -2.29 15.56
CA PRO A 26 4.98 -1.79 15.36
C PRO A 26 5.99 -2.61 16.17
N GLY A 27 7.13 -2.92 15.56
CA GLY A 27 8.29 -3.51 16.21
C GLY A 27 9.15 -2.48 16.96
N ALA A 28 10.30 -2.93 17.44
CA ALA A 28 11.26 -2.04 18.12
C ALA A 28 11.83 -1.00 17.14
N GLY A 29 11.67 0.28 17.47
CA GLY A 29 12.12 1.40 16.63
C GLY A 29 11.14 1.82 15.52
N GLU A 30 9.98 1.17 15.43
CA GLU A 30 8.93 1.52 14.48
C GLU A 30 7.83 2.35 15.15
N VAL A 31 7.11 3.14 14.35
CA VAL A 31 5.92 3.88 14.79
C VAL A 31 4.71 3.43 13.99
N LEU A 32 3.56 3.37 14.66
CA LEU A 32 2.28 3.12 14.00
C LEU A 32 1.55 4.44 13.82
N VAL A 33 1.37 4.84 12.56
CA VAL A 33 0.66 6.07 12.18
C VAL A 33 -0.74 5.71 11.70
N LYS A 34 -1.76 6.40 12.23
CA LYS A 34 -3.10 6.44 11.66
C LYS A 34 -3.10 7.44 10.51
N VAL A 35 -3.13 6.93 9.29
CA VAL A 35 -3.26 7.76 8.08
C VAL A 35 -4.63 8.45 8.07
N GLU A 36 -4.63 9.78 8.07
CA GLU A 36 -5.84 10.61 7.93
C GLU A 36 -6.06 11.03 6.47
N ALA A 37 -4.99 11.25 5.73
CA ALA A 37 -5.02 11.58 4.30
C ALA A 37 -3.79 11.02 3.56
N ALA A 38 -3.97 10.70 2.28
CA ALA A 38 -2.90 10.29 1.37
C ALA A 38 -3.05 11.04 0.03
N GLY A 39 -1.96 11.62 -0.44
CA GLY A 39 -1.82 12.13 -1.80
C GLY A 39 -1.79 11.01 -2.83
N VAL A 40 -2.14 11.36 -4.07
CA VAL A 40 -2.03 10.47 -5.23
C VAL A 40 -1.20 11.19 -6.27
N CYS A 41 -0.11 10.55 -6.67
CA CYS A 41 0.85 11.05 -7.65
C CYS A 41 0.79 10.20 -8.93
N LEU A 42 1.42 10.70 -9.99
CA LEU A 42 1.51 9.98 -11.26
C LEU A 42 2.28 8.65 -11.12
N SER A 43 3.19 8.55 -10.15
CA SER A 43 3.90 7.30 -9.82
C SER A 43 2.94 6.19 -9.37
N ASP A 44 1.88 6.52 -8.63
CA ASP A 44 0.86 5.54 -8.24
C ASP A 44 0.12 5.03 -9.49
N VAL A 45 -0.19 5.93 -10.44
CA VAL A 45 -0.85 5.58 -11.70
C VAL A 45 0.02 4.66 -12.55
N HIS A 46 1.32 4.96 -12.72
CA HIS A 46 2.24 4.10 -13.47
C HIS A 46 2.38 2.70 -12.86
N LEU A 47 2.28 2.59 -11.53
CA LEU A 47 2.30 1.31 -10.85
C LEU A 47 1.00 0.53 -11.09
N ILE A 48 -0.15 1.20 -11.01
CA ILE A 48 -1.48 0.61 -11.28
C ILE A 48 -1.60 0.15 -12.74
N SER A 49 -1.10 0.93 -13.70
CA SER A 49 -1.17 0.60 -15.13
C SER A 49 -0.19 -0.47 -15.57
N GLY A 50 0.79 -0.83 -14.72
CA GLY A 50 1.81 -1.81 -15.03
C GLY A 50 2.95 -1.31 -15.92
N GLU A 51 3.02 -0.01 -16.18
CA GLU A 51 4.04 0.61 -17.04
C GLU A 51 5.47 0.45 -16.50
N LEU A 52 5.61 0.18 -15.19
CA LEU A 52 6.90 0.01 -14.53
C LEU A 52 7.51 -1.40 -14.67
N GLY A 53 6.87 -2.31 -15.40
CA GLY A 53 7.48 -3.59 -15.77
C GLY A 53 7.49 -4.65 -14.67
N GLY A 54 6.42 -4.71 -13.87
CA GLY A 54 6.20 -5.73 -12.84
C GLY A 54 6.35 -5.22 -11.42
N ALA A 55 6.38 -6.15 -10.46
CA ALA A 55 6.48 -5.83 -9.04
C ALA A 55 7.85 -5.21 -8.69
N PRO A 56 7.92 -4.24 -7.77
CA PRO A 56 9.18 -3.74 -7.23
C PRO A 56 10.03 -4.88 -6.68
N ALA A 57 11.35 -4.86 -6.94
CA ALA A 57 12.26 -5.93 -6.55
C ALA A 57 12.28 -6.24 -5.04
N GLN A 58 11.94 -5.24 -4.22
CA GLN A 58 11.89 -5.32 -2.76
C GLN A 58 10.52 -5.76 -2.23
N LEU A 59 9.52 -5.93 -3.11
CA LEU A 59 8.20 -6.35 -2.68
C LEU A 59 8.25 -7.77 -2.12
N ARG A 60 7.70 -7.94 -0.92
CA ARG A 60 7.49 -9.26 -0.32
C ARG A 60 6.08 -9.72 -0.64
N GLY A 61 5.97 -10.81 -1.40
CA GLY A 61 4.69 -11.30 -1.91
C GLY A 61 4.32 -10.62 -3.24
N ASP A 62 3.04 -10.65 -3.56
CA ASP A 62 2.49 -10.24 -4.86
C ASP A 62 1.50 -9.08 -4.75
N THR A 63 1.40 -8.48 -3.57
CA THR A 63 0.44 -7.41 -3.27
C THR A 63 1.12 -6.29 -2.49
N VAL A 64 0.83 -5.04 -2.85
CA VAL A 64 1.34 -3.85 -2.16
C VAL A 64 0.19 -2.94 -1.69
N THR A 65 0.34 -2.33 -0.51
CA THR A 65 -0.52 -1.20 -0.11
C THR A 65 0.06 0.08 -0.71
N LEU A 66 -0.73 0.79 -1.51
CA LEU A 66 -0.30 2.05 -2.14
C LEU A 66 -0.37 3.24 -1.16
N GLY A 67 0.26 4.36 -1.56
CA GLY A 67 0.31 5.60 -0.80
C GLY A 67 1.68 5.86 -0.21
N HIS A 68 2.43 6.78 -0.83
CA HIS A 68 3.74 7.24 -0.36
C HIS A 68 3.74 8.72 0.08
N GLU A 69 2.60 9.39 -0.03
CA GLU A 69 2.39 10.80 0.32
C GLU A 69 1.35 10.91 1.45
N VAL A 70 1.65 10.37 2.63
CA VAL A 70 0.67 10.25 3.74
C VAL A 70 0.85 11.31 4.82
N ALA A 71 -0.25 11.70 5.47
CA ALA A 71 -0.27 12.52 6.67
C ALA A 71 -1.27 11.96 7.70
N GLY A 72 -0.92 12.09 8.99
CA GLY A 72 -1.70 11.49 10.06
C GLY A 72 -1.07 11.66 11.45
N THR A 73 -1.53 10.85 12.41
CA THR A 73 -1.10 10.85 13.82
C THR A 73 -0.59 9.50 14.26
#